data_AF-A0A7S3WTP9-F1
#
_entry.id   AF-A0A7S3WTP9-F1
#
_cell.length_a   1.000
_cell.length_b   1.000
_cell.length_c   1.000
_cell.angle_alpha   90.00
_cell.angle_beta   90.00
_cell.angle_gamma   90.00
#
_symmetry.space_group_name_H-M   'P 1'
#
loop_
_entity.id
_entity.type
_entity.pdbx_description
1 polymer ?
#
loop_
_entity_poly.entity_id
_entity_poly.type
_entity_poly.pdbx_seq_one_letter_code
_entity_poly.pdbx_strand_id
1 'polypeptide(L)'
;KLGSDGGGGGDGGDASGDGEAAASGGGSSVYPWTIGLTADLGQTEVSLANAELLRTRLQGSGSLVLLAGDLSYADGFYSRWDSYARLMQPLAATVPVMSCGGNHEVGTAEAWVSYNTRYPMPYRSSGSPSNLWWSRAVGPLHLISLSSYAATEAGSLQHAWLVRDLAAVDRAATPWLVVMMHAPWYNSNSGHAGEAELMRRDMEPLLFEAGVDLVLSGQTTLRNNRDAH
;
A
#
# COMPACT_ATOMS: atom_id res chain seq x y z
N LYS A 1 -65.90 13.41 -5.10
CA LYS A 1 -66.05 12.74 -6.42
C LYS A 1 -64.76 12.01 -6.71
N LEU A 2 -64.87 10.70 -6.92
CA LEU A 2 -63.80 9.73 -7.13
C LEU A 2 -63.15 9.85 -8.53
N GLY A 3 -61.91 9.37 -8.60
CA GLY A 3 -61.16 8.96 -9.82
C GLY A 3 -59.66 9.19 -9.60
N SER A 4 -58.82 8.23 -9.14
CA SER A 4 -58.27 7.02 -9.82
C SER A 4 -57.56 7.36 -11.13
N ASP A 5 -56.36 6.94 -11.52
CA ASP A 5 -55.23 6.11 -11.07
C ASP A 5 -54.03 6.65 -11.93
N GLY A 6 -52.74 6.49 -11.67
CA GLY A 6 -51.98 5.38 -11.12
C GLY A 6 -50.50 5.52 -11.54
N GLY A 7 -49.64 4.74 -10.87
CA GLY A 7 -48.23 4.51 -11.24
C GLY A 7 -47.26 5.52 -10.61
N GLY A 8 -46.34 5.17 -9.72
CA GLY A 8 -45.82 3.87 -9.32
C GLY A 8 -44.34 4.06 -9.00
N GLY A 9 -43.87 3.40 -7.93
CA GLY A 9 -42.46 3.04 -7.80
C GLY A 9 -41.66 3.78 -6.75
N GLY A 10 -41.34 3.05 -5.68
CA GLY A 10 -39.96 2.99 -5.19
C GLY A 10 -39.66 3.83 -3.95
N ASP A 11 -40.08 3.33 -2.80
CA ASP A 11 -39.41 3.56 -1.53
C ASP A 11 -37.99 2.98 -1.63
N GLY A 12 -37.00 3.85 -1.77
CA GLY A 12 -35.59 3.52 -1.78
C GLY A 12 -35.01 3.70 -0.39
N GLY A 13 -35.36 2.79 0.52
CA GLY A 13 -34.70 2.66 1.80
C GLY A 13 -33.20 2.49 1.60
N ASP A 14 -32.43 3.38 2.22
CA ASP A 14 -30.98 3.36 2.25
C ASP A 14 -30.54 2.14 3.09
N ALA A 15 -30.38 1.01 2.41
CA ALA A 15 -29.94 -0.24 2.98
C ALA A 15 -28.42 -0.21 3.16
N SER A 16 -28.03 0.22 4.36
CA SER A 16 -26.98 -0.37 5.20
C SER A 16 -26.00 -1.33 4.52
N GLY A 17 -24.72 -0.97 4.59
CA GLY A 17 -23.62 -1.88 4.30
C GLY A 17 -22.28 -1.35 4.80
N ASP A 18 -22.23 -0.77 6.00
CA ASP A 18 -20.97 -0.69 6.74
C ASP A 18 -20.54 -2.12 7.03
N GLY A 19 -19.80 -2.69 6.09
CA GLY A 19 -19.08 -3.94 6.26
C GLY A 19 -18.00 -3.71 7.30
N GLU A 20 -18.39 -3.75 8.56
CA GLU A 20 -17.52 -3.99 9.69
C GLU A 20 -16.79 -5.30 9.36
N ALA A 21 -15.60 -5.17 8.79
CA ALA A 21 -14.71 -6.29 8.54
C ALA A 21 -14.40 -6.87 9.92
N ALA A 22 -15.15 -7.92 10.27
CA ALA A 22 -14.99 -8.66 11.50
C ALA A 22 -13.50 -8.84 11.73
N ALA A 23 -13.03 -8.37 12.88
CA ALA A 23 -11.72 -8.73 13.39
C ALA A 23 -11.65 -10.27 13.34
N SER A 24 -10.93 -10.80 12.36
CA SER A 24 -10.72 -12.23 12.22
C SER A 24 -9.83 -12.64 13.37
N GLY A 25 -10.47 -13.01 14.48
CA GLY A 25 -9.78 -13.55 15.65
C GLY A 25 -8.99 -14.80 15.27
N GLY A 26 -7.81 -14.94 15.88
CA GLY A 26 -7.16 -16.22 16.12
C GLY A 26 -6.86 -17.08 14.89
N GLY A 27 -6.46 -16.48 13.78
CA GLY A 27 -6.00 -17.22 12.60
C GLY A 27 -4.67 -17.91 12.91
N SER A 28 -4.73 -19.23 13.14
CA SER A 28 -3.61 -20.16 13.18
C SER A 28 -2.44 -19.76 12.26
N SER A 29 -1.21 -19.98 12.74
CA SER A 29 0.08 -19.78 12.07
C SER A 29 0.28 -20.71 10.85
N VAL A 30 -0.72 -20.79 9.97
CA VAL A 30 -0.72 -21.73 8.85
C VAL A 30 0.16 -21.18 7.75
N TYR A 31 1.38 -21.71 7.70
CA TYR A 31 2.22 -21.66 6.53
C TYR A 31 1.75 -22.70 5.49
N PRO A 32 2.02 -22.48 4.19
CA PRO A 32 2.74 -21.35 3.63
C PRO A 32 1.87 -20.12 3.37
N TRP A 33 2.43 -18.93 3.61
CA TRP A 33 1.94 -17.64 3.10
C TRP A 33 2.78 -17.24 1.89
N THR A 34 2.14 -16.64 0.88
CA THR A 34 2.83 -16.16 -0.33
C THR A 34 2.56 -14.67 -0.53
N ILE A 35 3.63 -13.89 -0.65
CA ILE A 35 3.54 -12.44 -0.84
C ILE A 35 4.07 -12.11 -2.23
N GLY A 36 3.22 -11.50 -3.04
CA GLY A 36 3.66 -10.81 -4.26
C GLY A 36 4.21 -9.45 -3.91
N LEU A 37 5.30 -9.05 -4.55
CA LEU A 37 5.86 -7.72 -4.44
C LEU A 37 6.01 -7.12 -5.84
N THR A 38 5.57 -5.88 -5.98
CA THR A 38 5.84 -5.05 -7.15
C THR A 38 5.88 -3.57 -6.72
N ALA A 39 6.36 -2.70 -7.60
CA ALA A 39 6.47 -1.26 -7.38
C ALA A 39 6.61 -0.59 -8.76
N ASP A 40 6.43 0.73 -8.83
CA ASP A 40 6.73 1.50 -10.04
C ASP A 40 5.97 0.95 -11.26
N LEU A 41 4.75 0.47 -11.02
CA LEU A 41 4.07 -0.44 -11.94
C LEU A 41 3.64 0.30 -13.21
N GLY A 42 3.02 1.47 -13.05
CA GLY A 42 2.42 2.22 -14.14
C GLY A 42 1.42 1.40 -14.94
N GLN A 43 1.28 1.73 -16.22
CA GLN A 43 0.22 1.21 -17.08
C GLN A 43 0.68 0.93 -18.51
N THR A 44 1.62 0.00 -18.62
CA THR A 44 2.18 -0.50 -19.88
C THR A 44 1.78 -1.96 -20.12
N GLU A 45 2.15 -2.52 -21.27
CA GLU A 45 2.00 -3.97 -21.52
C GLU A 45 2.80 -4.82 -20.53
N VAL A 46 3.95 -4.32 -20.05
CA VAL A 46 4.75 -4.98 -19.01
C VAL A 46 4.03 -4.95 -17.67
N SER A 47 3.37 -3.83 -17.35
CA SER A 47 2.53 -3.68 -16.16
C SER A 47 1.39 -4.68 -16.15
N LEU A 48 0.72 -4.85 -17.30
CA LEU A 48 -0.34 -5.85 -17.47
C LEU A 48 0.18 -7.28 -17.29
N ALA A 49 1.33 -7.61 -17.88
CA ALA A 49 1.95 -8.93 -17.73
C ALA A 49 2.37 -9.20 -16.27
N ASN A 50 2.88 -8.19 -15.56
CA ASN A 50 3.23 -8.29 -14.14
C ASN A 50 1.98 -8.55 -13.29
N ALA A 51 0.91 -7.76 -13.48
CA ALA A 51 -0.35 -7.95 -12.76
C ALA A 51 -0.96 -9.34 -13.01
N GLU A 52 -0.91 -9.83 -14.26
CA GLU A 52 -1.40 -11.16 -14.62
C GLU A 52 -0.53 -12.28 -14.01
N LEU A 53 0.79 -12.12 -13.97
CA LEU A 53 1.68 -13.05 -13.31
C LEU A 53 1.39 -13.13 -11.81
N LEU A 54 1.25 -11.98 -11.13
CA LEU A 54 0.87 -11.93 -9.73
C LEU A 54 -0.47 -12.62 -9.50
N ARG A 55 -1.47 -12.31 -10.33
CA ARG A 55 -2.81 -12.91 -10.22
C ARG A 55 -2.75 -14.42 -10.35
N THR A 56 -2.06 -14.94 -11.35
CA THR A 56 -2.01 -16.39 -11.61
C THR A 56 -1.19 -17.16 -10.58
N ARG A 57 -0.17 -16.53 -9.96
CA ARG A 57 0.70 -17.16 -8.95
C ARG A 57 0.14 -17.08 -7.54
N LEU A 58 -0.64 -16.05 -7.23
CA LEU A 58 -1.20 -15.80 -5.90
C LEU A 58 -2.65 -16.23 -5.88
N GLN A 59 -2.87 -17.48 -5.49
CA GLN A 59 -4.20 -18.10 -5.43
C GLN A 59 -4.46 -18.64 -4.02
N GLY A 60 -5.68 -18.47 -3.51
CA GLY A 60 -6.11 -19.00 -2.20
C GLY A 60 -5.91 -18.04 -1.01
N SER A 61 -6.32 -18.51 0.18
CA SER A 61 -6.55 -17.70 1.39
C SER A 61 -5.30 -17.29 2.19
N GLY A 62 -4.10 -17.39 1.61
CA GLY A 62 -2.83 -17.00 2.24
C GLY A 62 -1.94 -16.15 1.34
N SER A 63 -2.57 -15.35 0.47
CA SER A 63 -1.89 -14.55 -0.54
C SER A 63 -2.23 -13.07 -0.43
N LEU A 64 -1.22 -12.21 -0.61
CA LEU A 64 -1.39 -10.76 -0.72
C LEU A 64 -0.36 -10.17 -1.70
N VAL A 65 -0.66 -9.02 -2.28
CA VAL A 65 0.29 -8.22 -3.06
C VAL A 65 0.65 -6.94 -2.31
N LEU A 66 1.94 -6.68 -2.20
CA LEU A 66 2.51 -5.41 -1.76
C LEU A 66 2.93 -4.61 -2.98
N LEU A 67 2.42 -3.38 -3.07
CA LEU A 67 2.70 -2.44 -4.14
C LEU A 67 3.41 -1.20 -3.57
N ALA A 68 4.73 -1.16 -3.68
CA ALA A 68 5.57 -0.17 -3.00
C ALA A 68 5.65 1.16 -3.77
N GLY A 69 4.51 1.83 -3.95
CA GLY A 69 4.40 3.19 -4.50
C GLY A 69 4.56 3.30 -6.02
N ASP A 70 4.34 4.51 -6.53
CA ASP A 70 4.31 4.86 -7.95
C ASP A 70 3.34 3.98 -8.73
N LEU A 71 2.05 4.20 -8.46
CA LEU A 71 0.97 3.34 -8.92
C LEU A 71 0.72 3.55 -10.41
N SER A 72 0.19 4.73 -10.76
CA SER A 72 -0.42 4.96 -12.07
C SER A 72 0.44 5.75 -13.05
N TYR A 73 1.41 6.53 -12.54
CA TYR A 73 2.09 7.58 -13.31
C TYR A 73 1.08 8.49 -14.03
N ALA A 74 0.00 8.85 -13.31
CA ALA A 74 -0.99 9.78 -13.81
C ALA A 74 -0.41 11.18 -13.99
N ASP A 75 0.43 11.61 -13.04
CA ASP A 75 1.21 12.85 -13.11
C ASP A 75 0.38 14.06 -13.57
N GLY A 76 -0.79 14.24 -12.95
CA GLY A 76 -1.72 15.33 -13.25
C GLY A 76 -2.67 15.06 -14.43
N PHE A 77 -2.52 13.95 -15.15
CA PHE A 77 -3.46 13.48 -16.17
C PHE A 77 -4.48 12.50 -15.56
N TYR A 78 -5.42 13.00 -14.76
CA TYR A 78 -6.28 12.19 -13.88
C TYR A 78 -7.03 11.01 -14.52
N SER A 79 -7.34 11.03 -15.82
CA SER A 79 -7.95 9.89 -16.53
C SER A 79 -7.08 8.62 -16.50
N ARG A 80 -5.77 8.78 -16.27
CA ARG A 80 -4.79 7.71 -16.11
C ARG A 80 -5.01 6.87 -14.85
N TRP A 81 -5.64 7.42 -13.82
CA TRP A 81 -6.03 6.63 -12.65
C TRP A 81 -7.13 5.62 -12.99
N ASP A 82 -8.06 5.98 -13.87
CA ASP A 82 -9.15 5.08 -14.29
C ASP A 82 -8.64 3.97 -15.21
N SER A 83 -7.72 4.27 -16.14
CA SER A 83 -7.10 3.24 -16.97
C SER A 83 -6.21 2.30 -16.16
N TYR A 84 -5.44 2.83 -15.20
CA TYR A 84 -4.68 2.03 -14.26
C TYR A 84 -5.57 1.11 -13.41
N ALA A 85 -6.68 1.62 -12.88
CA ALA A 85 -7.63 0.82 -12.12
C ALA A 85 -8.24 -0.33 -12.96
N ARG A 86 -8.57 -0.08 -14.23
CA ARG A 86 -9.04 -1.14 -15.15
C ARG A 86 -7.97 -2.19 -15.42
N LEU A 87 -6.71 -1.79 -15.56
CA LEU A 87 -5.58 -2.71 -15.72
C LEU A 87 -5.41 -3.61 -14.48
N MET A 88 -5.49 -3.03 -13.28
CA MET A 88 -5.32 -3.75 -12.02
C MET A 88 -6.54 -4.55 -11.60
N GLN A 89 -7.73 -4.27 -12.15
CA GLN A 89 -9.00 -4.88 -11.75
C GLN A 89 -8.95 -6.42 -11.68
N PRO A 90 -8.40 -7.16 -12.66
CA PRO A 90 -8.38 -8.62 -12.59
C PRO A 90 -7.58 -9.17 -11.39
N LEU A 91 -6.49 -8.49 -11.03
CA LEU A 91 -5.68 -8.83 -9.86
C LEU A 91 -6.38 -8.40 -8.57
N ALA A 92 -6.71 -7.12 -8.44
CA ALA A 92 -7.26 -6.55 -7.20
C ALA A 92 -8.66 -7.08 -6.84
N ALA A 93 -9.42 -7.60 -7.80
CA ALA A 93 -10.70 -8.26 -7.55
C ALA A 93 -10.58 -9.66 -6.94
N THR A 94 -9.38 -10.26 -6.97
CA THR A 94 -9.17 -11.66 -6.54
C THR A 94 -8.10 -11.83 -5.48
N VAL A 95 -7.13 -10.90 -5.39
CA VAL A 95 -6.05 -10.91 -4.42
C VAL A 95 -6.02 -9.56 -3.71
N PRO A 96 -5.96 -9.51 -2.36
CA PRO A 96 -5.76 -8.26 -1.64
C PRO A 96 -4.47 -7.57 -2.08
N VAL A 97 -4.58 -6.31 -2.49
CA VAL A 97 -3.45 -5.45 -2.84
C VAL A 97 -3.35 -4.34 -1.79
N MET A 98 -2.19 -4.24 -1.15
CA MET A 98 -1.87 -3.16 -0.21
C MET A 98 -0.74 -2.32 -0.77
N SER A 99 -0.83 -0.99 -0.63
CA SER A 99 0.13 -0.07 -1.23
C SER A 99 0.62 1.00 -0.26
N CYS A 100 1.79 1.55 -0.57
CA CYS A 100 2.23 2.85 -0.07
C CYS A 100 2.16 3.88 -1.22
N GLY A 101 2.34 5.16 -0.89
CA GLY A 101 2.43 6.23 -1.89
C GLY A 101 3.87 6.50 -2.31
N GLY A 102 4.09 6.74 -3.61
CA GLY A 102 5.35 7.15 -4.21
C GLY A 102 5.45 8.65 -4.50
N ASN A 103 6.52 9.10 -5.15
CA ASN A 103 6.69 10.50 -5.53
C ASN A 103 5.68 10.90 -6.62
N HIS A 104 5.27 9.95 -7.47
CA HIS A 104 4.28 10.21 -8.51
C HIS A 104 2.85 10.37 -7.96
N GLU A 105 2.61 10.03 -6.68
CA GLU A 105 1.33 10.29 -6.02
C GLU A 105 1.26 11.66 -5.32
N VAL A 106 2.40 12.34 -5.12
CA VAL A 106 2.46 13.69 -4.53
C VAL A 106 2.88 14.76 -5.51
N GLY A 107 3.76 14.41 -6.45
CA GLY A 107 4.29 15.29 -7.48
C GLY A 107 3.23 15.69 -8.50
N THR A 108 3.63 16.57 -9.42
CA THR A 108 2.87 16.93 -10.63
C THR A 108 1.37 17.22 -10.40
N ALA A 109 1.09 17.99 -9.34
CA ALA A 109 -0.25 18.41 -8.92
C ALA A 109 -1.18 17.29 -8.39
N GLU A 110 -0.70 16.06 -8.20
CA GLU A 110 -1.50 14.97 -7.62
C GLU A 110 -1.82 15.22 -6.14
N ALA A 111 -0.85 15.75 -5.37
CA ALA A 111 -1.00 16.16 -3.97
C ALA A 111 -1.70 15.10 -3.08
N TRP A 112 -1.46 13.81 -3.36
CA TRP A 112 -2.08 12.64 -2.73
C TRP A 112 -3.59 12.50 -2.94
N VAL A 113 -4.25 13.39 -3.70
CA VAL A 113 -5.71 13.44 -3.81
C VAL A 113 -6.24 12.14 -4.41
N SER A 114 -5.70 11.74 -5.57
CA SER A 114 -6.11 10.52 -6.26
C SER A 114 -5.78 9.26 -5.46
N TYR A 115 -4.59 9.21 -4.84
CA TYR A 115 -4.17 8.08 -4.00
C TYR A 115 -5.10 7.89 -2.81
N ASN A 116 -5.33 8.95 -2.02
CA ASN A 116 -6.15 8.89 -0.81
C ASN A 116 -7.63 8.63 -1.08
N THR A 117 -8.14 9.02 -2.25
CA THR A 117 -9.55 8.81 -2.62
C THR A 117 -9.80 7.43 -3.21
N ARG A 118 -8.83 6.86 -3.94
CA ARG A 118 -9.02 5.61 -4.70
C ARG A 118 -8.44 4.38 -4.02
N TYR A 119 -7.44 4.54 -3.16
CA TYR A 119 -6.71 3.43 -2.51
C TYR A 119 -6.68 3.63 -0.98
N PRO A 120 -7.83 3.47 -0.30
CA PRO A 120 -7.87 3.54 1.15
C PRO A 120 -7.14 2.35 1.78
N MET A 121 -6.18 2.64 2.63
CA MET A 121 -5.38 1.70 3.40
C MET A 121 -5.84 1.66 4.87
N PRO A 122 -5.45 0.65 5.66
CA PRO A 122 -5.95 0.45 7.03
C PRO A 122 -5.31 1.40 8.08
N TYR A 123 -5.21 2.69 7.76
CA TYR A 123 -4.56 3.68 8.63
C TYR A 123 -5.33 3.95 9.93
N ARG A 124 -6.67 4.00 9.88
CA ARG A 124 -7.50 4.26 11.07
C ARG A 124 -7.39 3.13 12.09
N SER A 125 -7.44 1.89 11.63
CA SER A 125 -7.33 0.70 12.49
C SER A 125 -5.93 0.54 13.12
N SER A 126 -4.90 1.13 12.52
CA SER A 126 -3.55 1.17 13.08
C SER A 126 -3.27 2.41 13.93
N GLY A 127 -4.28 3.24 14.22
CA GLY A 127 -4.12 4.47 14.98
C GLY A 127 -3.26 5.54 14.27
N SER A 128 -3.03 5.38 12.96
CA SER A 128 -2.38 6.40 12.15
C SER A 128 -3.38 7.52 11.81
N PRO A 129 -2.95 8.79 11.81
CA PRO A 129 -3.77 9.91 11.35
C PRO A 129 -3.82 10.06 9.83
N SER A 130 -3.09 9.24 9.06
CA SER A 130 -2.87 9.46 7.62
C SER A 130 -2.91 8.16 6.83
N ASN A 131 -3.55 8.18 5.66
CA ASN A 131 -3.54 7.05 4.72
C ASN A 131 -2.13 6.74 4.15
N LEU A 132 -1.16 7.64 4.35
CA LEU A 132 0.19 7.52 3.78
C LEU A 132 1.13 6.63 4.60
N TRP A 133 0.84 6.42 5.89
CA TRP A 133 1.59 5.50 6.75
C TRP A 133 0.62 4.76 7.65
N TRP A 134 0.75 3.44 7.73
CA TRP A 134 -0.24 2.59 8.36
C TRP A 134 0.37 1.23 8.70
N SER A 135 -0.26 0.46 9.56
CA SER A 135 0.11 -0.93 9.82
C SER A 135 -1.11 -1.85 9.75
N ARG A 136 -0.86 -3.16 9.58
CA ARG A 136 -1.88 -4.19 9.66
C ARG A 136 -1.28 -5.55 9.95
N ALA A 137 -1.90 -6.28 10.88
CA ALA A 137 -1.67 -7.70 11.01
C ALA A 137 -2.37 -8.47 9.87
N VAL A 138 -1.62 -9.26 9.11
CA VAL A 138 -2.12 -10.11 8.02
C VAL A 138 -1.54 -11.51 8.19
N GLY A 139 -2.32 -12.43 8.74
CA GLY A 139 -1.82 -13.76 9.12
C GLY A 139 -0.62 -13.63 10.07
N PRO A 140 0.55 -14.24 9.75
CA PRO A 140 1.73 -14.17 10.60
C PRO A 140 2.56 -12.88 10.44
N LEU A 141 2.09 -11.92 9.64
CA LEU A 141 2.80 -10.66 9.37
C LEU A 141 2.22 -9.51 10.17
N HIS A 142 3.10 -8.72 10.80
CA HIS A 142 2.85 -7.32 11.09
C HIS A 142 3.45 -6.49 9.97
N LEU A 143 2.60 -5.99 9.08
CA LEU A 143 3.01 -5.17 7.95
C LEU A 143 2.92 -3.70 8.34
N ILE A 144 4.00 -2.96 8.13
CA ILE A 144 4.08 -1.51 8.30
C ILE A 144 4.32 -0.89 6.92
N SER A 145 3.56 0.14 6.59
CA SER A 145 3.77 1.01 5.44
C SER A 145 4.22 2.38 5.93
N LEU A 146 5.37 2.86 5.44
CA LEU A 146 5.89 4.19 5.72
C LEU A 146 5.83 5.07 4.48
N SER A 147 5.55 6.35 4.69
CA SER A 147 5.63 7.38 3.66
C SER A 147 7.04 7.95 3.61
N SER A 148 7.72 7.70 2.50
CA SER A 148 9.03 8.29 2.19
C SER A 148 8.99 9.81 1.96
N TYR A 149 7.80 10.38 1.81
CA TYR A 149 7.58 11.77 1.39
C TYR A 149 6.81 12.60 2.43
N ALA A 150 6.71 12.10 3.64
CA ALA A 150 6.23 12.84 4.81
C ALA A 150 7.40 13.17 5.75
N ALA A 151 7.17 14.03 6.73
CA ALA A 151 8.17 14.30 7.78
C ALA A 151 8.56 13.00 8.51
N THR A 152 9.84 12.87 8.86
CA THR A 152 10.43 11.62 9.39
C THR A 152 11.17 11.80 10.70
N GLU A 153 11.54 13.03 11.03
CA GLU A 153 12.25 13.39 12.23
C GLU A 153 11.44 13.11 13.49
N ALA A 154 12.15 12.96 14.61
CA ALA A 154 11.54 12.85 15.92
C ALA A 154 10.59 14.03 16.20
N GLY A 155 9.38 13.72 16.65
CA GLY A 155 8.31 14.69 16.86
C GLY A 155 7.34 14.86 15.68
N SER A 156 7.70 14.36 14.48
CA SER A 156 6.76 14.27 13.36
C SER A 156 5.62 13.28 13.67
N LEU A 157 4.46 13.47 13.04
CA LEU A 157 3.30 12.60 13.24
C LEU A 157 3.59 11.14 12.85
N GLN A 158 4.33 10.94 11.77
CA GLN A 158 4.71 9.62 11.29
C GLN A 158 5.69 8.94 12.26
N HIS A 159 6.74 9.63 12.68
CA HIS A 159 7.72 9.06 13.63
C HIS A 159 7.06 8.72 14.97
N ALA A 160 6.25 9.62 15.53
CA ALA A 160 5.57 9.38 16.80
C ALA A 160 4.57 8.22 16.71
N TRP A 161 3.90 8.05 15.56
CA TRP A 161 3.07 6.90 15.29
C TRP A 161 3.90 5.60 15.20
N LEU A 162 4.99 5.59 14.43
CA LEU A 162 5.84 4.42 14.24
C LEU A 162 6.40 3.88 15.56
N VAL A 163 6.89 4.76 16.45
CA VAL A 163 7.37 4.36 17.78
C VAL A 163 6.29 3.62 18.57
N ARG A 164 5.03 4.09 18.52
CA ARG A 164 3.91 3.43 19.21
C ARG A 164 3.51 2.12 18.56
N ASP A 165 3.51 2.07 17.22
CA ASP A 165 3.16 0.86 16.48
C ASP A 165 4.16 -0.27 16.75
N LEU A 166 5.47 0.02 16.65
CA LEU A 166 6.53 -0.96 16.94
C LEU A 166 6.48 -1.48 18.37
N ALA A 167 6.18 -0.61 19.35
CA ALA A 167 6.04 -1.02 20.75
C ALA A 167 4.83 -1.92 21.00
N ALA A 168 3.83 -1.93 20.11
CA ALA A 168 2.62 -2.73 20.21
C ALA A 168 2.72 -4.09 19.49
N VAL A 169 3.81 -4.37 18.77
CA VAL A 169 3.98 -5.62 18.02
C VAL A 169 4.11 -6.81 18.96
N ASP A 170 3.18 -7.76 18.85
CA ASP A 170 3.27 -9.07 19.49
C ASP A 170 3.89 -10.09 18.52
N ARG A 171 5.20 -10.32 18.66
CA ARG A 171 5.94 -11.27 17.82
C ARG A 171 5.52 -12.73 17.98
N ALA A 172 4.77 -13.09 19.03
CA ALA A 172 4.20 -14.43 19.15
C ALA A 172 2.98 -14.61 18.21
N ALA A 173 2.20 -13.54 18.02
CA ALA A 173 1.08 -13.52 17.08
C ALA A 173 1.53 -13.27 15.63
N THR A 174 2.43 -12.29 15.44
CA THR A 174 2.97 -11.89 14.14
C THR A 174 4.50 -12.03 14.14
N PRO A 175 5.02 -13.25 13.93
CA PRO A 175 6.47 -13.48 13.98
C PRO A 175 7.25 -12.69 12.94
N TRP A 176 6.64 -12.35 11.80
CA TRP A 176 7.25 -11.55 10.73
C TRP A 176 6.89 -10.09 10.87
N LEU A 177 7.89 -9.23 11.01
CA LEU A 177 7.77 -7.78 10.98
C LEU A 177 8.34 -7.26 9.66
N VAL A 178 7.46 -6.77 8.78
CA VAL A 178 7.83 -6.33 7.43
C VAL A 178 7.48 -4.85 7.25
N VAL A 179 8.42 -4.08 6.72
CA VAL A 179 8.24 -2.67 6.40
C VAL A 179 8.22 -2.49 4.88
N MET A 180 7.23 -1.76 4.38
CA MET A 180 7.12 -1.31 3.00
C MET A 180 7.25 0.21 2.96
N MET A 181 8.08 0.73 2.08
CA MET A 181 8.23 2.15 1.79
C MET A 181 8.51 2.34 0.30
N HIS A 182 8.51 3.55 -0.22
CA HIS A 182 8.74 3.73 -1.65
C HIS A 182 10.23 3.99 -1.97
N ALA A 183 10.82 5.04 -1.37
CA ALA A 183 12.21 5.41 -1.62
C ALA A 183 13.19 4.52 -0.83
N PRO A 184 14.15 3.84 -1.49
CA PRO A 184 15.08 2.92 -0.84
C PRO A 184 16.17 3.65 -0.06
N TRP A 185 16.45 3.18 1.16
CA TRP A 185 17.58 3.65 1.98
C TRP A 185 18.93 3.19 1.44
N TYR A 186 18.98 1.94 0.98
CA TYR A 186 20.19 1.30 0.45
C TYR A 186 19.97 0.94 -1.01
N ASN A 187 20.52 1.76 -1.91
CA ASN A 187 20.51 1.48 -3.34
C ASN A 187 21.84 1.93 -3.97
N SER A 188 22.24 1.27 -5.06
CA SER A 188 23.45 1.57 -5.82
C SER A 188 23.17 2.32 -7.13
N ASN A 189 21.94 2.79 -7.33
CA ASN A 189 21.53 3.55 -8.50
C ASN A 189 21.91 5.02 -8.30
N SER A 190 22.50 5.65 -9.32
CA SER A 190 22.85 7.07 -9.27
C SER A 190 21.64 8.00 -9.33
N GLY A 191 20.52 7.56 -9.92
CA GLY A 191 19.33 8.41 -10.13
C GLY A 191 18.59 8.82 -8.85
N HIS A 192 18.68 8.00 -7.80
CA HIS A 192 17.97 8.19 -6.52
C HIS A 192 18.91 8.02 -5.32
N ALA A 193 20.22 8.24 -5.53
CA ALA A 193 21.22 8.12 -4.49
C ALA A 193 20.97 9.18 -3.38
N GLY A 194 20.74 8.71 -2.15
CA GLY A 194 20.56 9.57 -0.98
C GLY A 194 19.18 10.23 -0.84
N GLU A 195 18.21 9.93 -1.72
CA GLU A 195 16.87 10.52 -1.68
C GLU A 195 16.18 10.31 -0.32
N ALA A 196 16.32 9.12 0.26
CA ALA A 196 15.70 8.74 1.53
C ALA A 196 16.68 8.81 2.72
N GLU A 197 17.80 9.55 2.62
CA GLU A 197 18.84 9.55 3.66
C GLU A 197 18.36 10.12 5.00
N LEU A 198 17.51 11.16 4.97
CA LEU A 198 16.91 11.70 6.20
C LEU A 198 16.01 10.66 6.89
N MET A 199 15.18 9.98 6.10
CA MET A 199 14.32 8.92 6.61
C MET A 199 15.13 7.76 7.20
N ARG A 200 16.20 7.34 6.51
CA ARG A 200 17.13 6.31 7.01
C ARG A 200 17.73 6.74 8.34
N ARG A 201 18.32 7.94 8.40
CA ARG A 201 18.91 8.50 9.63
C ARG A 201 17.92 8.50 10.79
N ASP A 202 16.67 8.91 10.54
CA ASP A 202 15.68 9.14 11.58
C ASP A 202 14.95 7.87 12.03
N MET A 203 14.75 6.89 11.15
CA MET A 203 13.89 5.73 11.42
C MET A 203 14.63 4.38 11.42
N GLU A 204 15.81 4.27 10.82
CA GLU A 204 16.56 3.01 10.82
C GLU A 204 16.86 2.46 12.22
N PRO A 205 17.29 3.28 13.21
CA PRO A 205 17.51 2.78 14.55
C PRO A 205 16.25 2.15 15.17
N LEU A 206 15.07 2.75 14.92
CA LEU A 206 13.79 2.23 15.43
C LEU A 206 13.46 0.87 14.81
N LEU A 207 13.63 0.74 13.49
CA LEU A 207 13.37 -0.51 12.77
C LEU A 207 14.36 -1.61 13.18
N PHE A 208 15.63 -1.25 13.36
CA PHE A 208 16.68 -2.17 13.81
C PHE A 208 16.42 -2.67 15.24
N GLU A 209 16.12 -1.77 16.18
CA GLU A 209 15.82 -2.11 17.57
C GLU A 209 14.56 -2.98 17.71
N ALA A 210 13.54 -2.75 16.88
CA ALA A 210 12.33 -3.59 16.84
C ALA A 210 12.54 -4.95 16.16
N GLY A 211 13.71 -5.18 15.56
CA GLY A 211 14.03 -6.42 14.84
C GLY A 211 13.18 -6.61 13.60
N VAL A 212 13.01 -5.58 12.77
CA VAL A 212 12.36 -5.69 11.45
C VAL A 212 13.10 -6.75 10.61
N ASP A 213 12.36 -7.70 10.04
CA ASP A 213 12.93 -8.83 9.30
C ASP A 213 13.20 -8.48 7.83
N LEU A 214 12.35 -7.62 7.25
CA LEU A 214 12.42 -7.25 5.84
C LEU A 214 11.95 -5.82 5.61
N VAL A 215 12.69 -5.09 4.79
CA VAL A 215 12.31 -3.78 4.26
C VAL A 215 12.17 -3.88 2.75
N LEU A 216 11.03 -3.45 2.23
CA LEU A 216 10.65 -3.52 0.82
C LEU A 216 10.48 -2.11 0.26
N SER A 217 11.06 -1.87 -0.92
CA SER A 217 11.04 -0.56 -1.58
C SER A 217 10.99 -0.64 -3.10
N GLY A 218 10.50 0.44 -3.72
CA GLY A 218 10.45 0.66 -5.17
C GLY A 218 11.46 1.73 -5.60
N GLN A 219 10.98 2.70 -6.39
CA GLN A 219 11.64 3.92 -6.89
C GLN A 219 12.80 3.67 -7.84
N THR A 220 13.76 2.83 -7.46
CA THR A 220 14.90 2.52 -8.32
C THR A 220 14.52 1.48 -9.35
N THR A 221 14.28 1.93 -10.58
CA THR A 221 14.20 1.01 -11.73
C THR A 221 15.60 0.52 -12.10
N LEU A 222 15.81 -0.80 -12.12
CA LEU A 222 17.03 -1.44 -12.62
C LEU A 222 17.05 -1.35 -14.16
N ARG A 223 17.16 -0.13 -14.72
CA ARG A 223 17.77 0.00 -16.04
C ARG A 223 19.26 -0.23 -15.85
N ASN A 224 19.73 -1.37 -16.33
CA ASN A 224 21.15 -1.70 -16.40
C ASN A 224 21.92 -0.48 -16.93
N ASN A 225 22.89 0.01 -16.15
CA ASN A 225 23.90 1.00 -16.58
C ASN A 225 24.86 0.44 -17.66
N ARG A 226 24.41 -0.49 -18.51
CA ARG A 226 25.23 -1.10 -19.57
C ARG A 226 25.22 -0.36 -20.90
N ASP A 227 24.35 0.65 -21.06
CA ASP A 227 24.25 1.41 -22.32
C ASP A 227 24.80 2.84 -22.22
N ALA A 228 25.58 3.14 -21.17
CA ALA A 228 26.23 4.44 -20.96
C ALA A 228 27.76 4.34 -21.02
N HIS A 229 28.30 3.75 -22.09
CA HIS A 229 29.70 3.91 -22.52
C HIS A 229 29.83 3.82 -24.04
#